data_AF-A0A7C3CHF4-F1
#
_entry.id   AF-A0A7C3CHF4-F1
#
_cell.length_a   1.000
_cell.length_b   1.000
_cell.length_c   1.000
_cell.angle_alpha   90.00
_cell.angle_beta   90.00
_cell.angle_gamma   90.00
#
_symmetry.space_group_name_H-M   'P 1'
#
loop_
_entity.id
_entity.type
_entity.pdbx_description
1 polymer ?
#
loop_
_entity_poly.entity_id
_entity_poly.type
_entity_poly.pdbx_seq_one_letter_code
_entity_poly.pdbx_strand_id
1 'polypeptide(L)'
;MDLNLEPYIQTVRELKPYFENWEEILREFLRLWISKGYPGVKLLVFGSILSGKAHPALSDIDVLILAPEGLSPAEIRRLWLSEFRKRHPFHPFEFHFADSELLKNWYSRFVKDWHEIRLDKEDRSENNPDRGGP
;
A
#
# COMPACT_ATOMS: atom_id res chain seq x y z
N MET A 1 1.33 40.69 2.99
CA MET A 1 2.05 39.41 3.22
C MET A 1 1.87 38.63 1.94
N ASP A 2 2.91 38.54 1.12
CA ASP A 2 2.86 37.68 -0.06
C ASP A 2 2.99 36.22 0.40
N LEU A 3 1.98 35.41 0.10
CA LEU A 3 1.98 33.99 0.36
C LEU A 3 2.96 33.31 -0.61
N ASN A 4 4.10 32.85 -0.09
CA ASN A 4 5.01 32.00 -0.86
C ASN A 4 4.41 30.59 -0.98
N LEU A 5 3.84 30.29 -2.15
CA LEU A 5 3.19 29.00 -2.44
C LEU A 5 4.13 27.95 -3.04
N GLU A 6 5.40 28.28 -3.29
CA GLU A 6 6.36 27.36 -3.92
C GLU A 6 6.47 26.01 -3.20
N PRO A 7 6.55 25.94 -1.85
CA PRO A 7 6.60 24.65 -1.16
C PRO A 7 5.36 23.79 -1.43
N TYR A 8 4.18 24.41 -1.48
CA TYR A 8 2.92 23.70 -1.74
C TYR A 8 2.86 23.14 -3.17
N ILE A 9 3.25 23.95 -4.16
CA ILE A 9 3.29 23.51 -5.57
C ILE A 9 4.27 22.34 -5.72
N GLN A 10 5.43 22.42 -5.06
CA GLN A 10 6.41 21.35 -5.09
C GLN A 10 5.88 20.06 -4.46
N THR A 11 5.25 20.12 -3.29
CA THR A 11 4.61 18.95 -2.65
C THR A 11 3.57 18.31 -3.56
N VAL A 12 2.70 19.11 -4.20
CA VAL A 12 1.71 18.56 -5.14
C VAL A 12 2.39 17.86 -6.32
N ARG A 13 3.45 18.45 -6.91
CA ARG A 13 4.19 17.85 -8.02
C ARG A 13 4.83 16.52 -7.65
N GLU A 14 5.40 16.41 -6.46
CA GLU A 14 6.07 15.21 -5.97
C GLU A 14 5.08 14.09 -5.62
N LEU A 15 3.95 14.43 -5.01
CA LEU A 15 2.99 13.45 -4.49
C LEU A 15 1.95 13.03 -5.53
N LYS A 16 1.60 13.89 -6.49
CA LYS A 16 0.58 13.61 -7.50
C LYS A 16 0.77 12.27 -8.23
N PRO A 17 1.98 11.85 -8.66
CA PRO A 17 2.17 10.55 -9.29
C PRO A 17 1.75 9.36 -8.41
N TYR A 18 1.90 9.47 -7.09
CA TYR A 18 1.43 8.44 -6.16
C TYR A 18 -0.10 8.37 -6.11
N PHE A 19 -0.78 9.51 -6.11
CA PHE A 19 -2.25 9.57 -6.13
C PHE A 19 -2.85 9.13 -7.47
N GLU A 20 -2.12 9.25 -8.57
CA GLU A 20 -2.56 8.78 -9.89
C GLU A 20 -2.31 7.28 -10.09
N ASN A 21 -1.26 6.73 -9.47
CA ASN A 21 -0.80 5.35 -9.71
C ASN A 21 -0.84 4.46 -8.45
N TRP A 22 -1.57 4.86 -7.41
CA TRP A 22 -1.56 4.20 -6.11
C TRP A 22 -1.88 2.71 -6.21
N GLU A 23 -2.81 2.33 -7.09
CA GLU A 23 -3.21 0.93 -7.25
C GLU A 23 -2.06 0.07 -7.78
N GLU A 24 -1.36 0.53 -8.82
CA GLU A 24 -0.22 -0.22 -9.37
C GLU A 24 0.95 -0.27 -8.40
N ILE A 25 1.24 0.82 -7.70
CA ILE A 25 2.29 0.86 -6.66
C ILE A 25 2.00 -0.17 -5.56
N LEU A 26 0.73 -0.30 -5.14
CA LEU A 26 0.35 -1.29 -4.15
C LEU A 26 0.31 -2.72 -4.73
N ARG A 27 0.03 -2.90 -6.02
CA ARG A 27 0.19 -4.21 -6.70
C ARG A 27 1.65 -4.64 -6.71
N GLU A 28 2.58 -3.77 -7.06
CA GLU A 28 4.03 -4.05 -6.96
C GLU A 28 4.43 -4.42 -5.53
N PHE A 29 3.91 -3.70 -4.54
CA PHE A 29 4.17 -4.03 -3.14
C PHE A 29 3.59 -5.39 -2.74
N LEU A 30 2.38 -5.73 -3.19
CA LEU A 30 1.79 -7.05 -2.97
C LEU A 30 2.59 -8.17 -3.67
N ARG A 31 3.07 -7.95 -4.90
CA ARG A 31 3.97 -8.89 -5.61
C ARG A 31 5.24 -9.16 -4.79
N LEU A 32 5.82 -8.12 -4.19
CA LEU A 32 6.99 -8.25 -3.32
C LEU A 32 6.69 -9.09 -2.07
N TRP A 33 5.54 -8.89 -1.43
CA TRP A 33 5.13 -9.70 -0.27
C TRP A 33 5.03 -11.19 -0.61
N ILE A 34 4.40 -11.49 -1.75
CA ILE A 34 4.26 -12.86 -2.24
C ILE A 34 5.62 -13.48 -2.55
N SER A 35 6.52 -12.77 -3.24
CA SER A 35 7.85 -13.29 -3.59
C SER A 35 8.75 -13.55 -2.38
N LYS A 36 8.48 -12.89 -1.24
CA LYS A 36 9.15 -13.13 0.05
C LYS A 36 8.55 -14.29 0.86
N GLY A 37 7.55 -15.00 0.32
CA GLY A 37 6.96 -16.17 0.96
C GLY A 37 5.70 -15.88 1.77
N TYR A 38 5.04 -14.74 1.55
CA TYR A 38 3.84 -14.34 2.29
C TYR A 38 2.60 -14.20 1.38
N PRO A 39 2.14 -15.27 0.74
CA PRO A 39 1.05 -15.22 -0.25
C PRO A 39 -0.32 -14.89 0.33
N GLY A 40 -0.49 -14.95 1.65
CA GLY A 40 -1.73 -14.65 2.34
C GLY A 40 -1.92 -13.18 2.72
N VAL A 41 -0.96 -12.31 2.39
CA VAL A 41 -1.07 -10.87 2.68
C VAL A 41 -2.14 -10.24 1.80
N LYS A 42 -2.98 -9.38 2.39
CA LYS A 42 -3.94 -8.55 1.65
C LYS A 42 -3.70 -7.08 1.94
N LEU A 43 -3.89 -6.26 0.92
CA LEU A 43 -3.84 -4.81 1.03
C LEU A 43 -5.22 -4.24 0.73
N LEU A 44 -5.71 -3.39 1.63
CA LEU A 44 -7.02 -2.80 1.54
C LEU A 44 -6.88 -1.30 1.61
N VAL A 45 -7.29 -0.62 0.56
CA VAL A 45 -7.27 0.84 0.52
C VAL A 45 -8.60 1.36 0.99
N PHE A 46 -8.57 2.43 1.78
CA PHE A 46 -9.77 3.10 2.28
C PHE A 46 -9.53 4.60 2.40
N GLY A 47 -10.48 5.31 3.02
CA GLY A 47 -10.33 6.74 3.31
C GLY A 47 -10.59 7.64 2.10
N SER A 48 -9.94 8.81 2.13
CA SER A 48 -10.30 9.94 1.25
C SER A 48 -10.11 9.64 -0.25
N ILE A 49 -9.17 8.76 -0.60
CA ILE A 49 -8.84 8.38 -1.97
C ILE A 49 -10.02 7.74 -2.71
N LEU A 50 -10.79 6.89 -2.01
CA LEU A 50 -11.96 6.22 -2.61
C LEU A 50 -13.16 7.14 -2.74
N SER A 51 -13.25 8.16 -1.87
CA SER A 51 -14.34 9.14 -1.91
C SER A 51 -14.15 10.26 -2.94
N GLY A 52 -13.01 10.27 -3.65
CA GLY A 52 -12.64 11.33 -4.60
C GLY A 52 -12.28 12.68 -3.94
N LYS A 53 -12.10 12.70 -2.62
CA LYS A 53 -11.79 13.91 -1.83
C LYS A 53 -10.32 14.05 -1.47
N ALA A 54 -9.49 13.07 -1.83
CA ALA A 54 -8.06 13.12 -1.59
C ALA A 54 -7.41 14.26 -2.35
N HIS A 55 -6.51 14.98 -1.68
CA HIS A 55 -5.70 16.03 -2.26
C HIS A 55 -4.20 15.75 -2.02
N PRO A 56 -3.34 15.72 -3.05
CA PRO A 56 -1.95 15.28 -2.91
C PRO A 56 -1.13 16.01 -1.85
N ALA A 57 -1.41 17.28 -1.58
CA ALA A 57 -0.71 18.05 -0.53
C ALA A 57 -1.36 17.99 0.87
N LEU A 58 -2.55 17.41 1.03
CA LEU A 58 -3.33 17.49 2.27
C LEU A 58 -3.90 16.14 2.74
N SER A 59 -3.69 15.07 1.99
CA SER A 59 -4.25 13.75 2.28
C SER A 59 -3.16 12.71 2.23
N ASP A 60 -3.36 11.67 3.02
CA ASP A 60 -2.64 10.41 2.91
C ASP A 60 -3.50 9.39 2.14
N ILE A 61 -2.87 8.30 1.70
CA ILE A 61 -3.51 7.13 1.12
C ILE A 61 -3.51 6.04 2.20
N ASP A 62 -4.65 5.84 2.83
CA ASP A 62 -4.81 4.86 3.91
C ASP A 62 -4.81 3.43 3.35
N VAL A 63 -3.88 2.61 3.84
CA VAL A 63 -3.73 1.21 3.43
C VAL A 63 -3.70 0.30 4.66
N LEU A 64 -4.67 -0.60 4.78
CA LEU A 64 -4.67 -1.65 5.78
C LEU A 64 -3.98 -2.90 5.24
N ILE A 65 -2.95 -3.36 5.95
CA ILE A 65 -2.23 -4.59 5.67
C ILE A 65 -2.78 -5.70 6.55
N LEU A 66 -3.33 -6.73 5.92
CA LEU A 66 -3.76 -7.96 6.58
C LEU A 66 -2.71 -9.02 6.40
N ALA A 67 -2.04 -9.40 7.48
CA ALA A 67 -1.10 -10.50 7.44
C ALA A 67 -1.81 -11.84 7.64
N PRO A 68 -1.31 -12.91 7.01
CA PRO A 68 -1.71 -14.27 7.37
C PRO A 68 -1.29 -14.59 8.80
N GLU A 69 -1.93 -15.60 9.37
CA GLU A 69 -1.63 -16.09 10.71
C GLU A 69 -0.14 -16.48 10.84
N GLY A 70 0.49 -16.08 11.95
CA GLY A 70 1.91 -16.35 12.21
C GLY A 70 2.89 -15.23 11.83
N LEU A 71 2.45 -14.14 11.19
CA LEU A 71 3.30 -12.97 10.93
C LEU A 71 3.13 -11.92 12.03
N SER A 72 4.22 -11.56 12.70
CA SER A 72 4.15 -10.52 13.73
C SER A 72 4.08 -9.12 13.12
N PRO A 73 3.38 -8.16 13.76
CA PRO A 73 3.38 -6.76 13.32
C PRO A 73 4.78 -6.15 13.17
N ALA A 74 5.76 -6.65 13.92
CA ALA A 74 7.15 -6.22 13.84
C ALA A 74 7.82 -6.66 12.52
N GLU A 75 7.55 -7.88 12.06
CA GLU A 75 8.06 -8.39 10.79
C GLU A 75 7.44 -7.65 9.61
N ILE A 76 6.16 -7.32 9.71
CA ILE A 76 5.48 -6.52 8.68
C ILE A 76 6.09 -5.13 8.57
N ARG A 77 6.24 -4.44 9.72
CA ARG A 77 6.89 -3.14 9.77
C ARG A 77 8.32 -3.19 9.24
N ARG A 78 9.08 -4.24 9.57
CA ARG A 78 10.45 -4.42 9.07
C ARG A 78 10.49 -4.52 7.55
N LEU A 79 9.64 -5.35 6.96
CA LEU A 79 9.57 -5.54 5.51
C LEU A 79 9.15 -4.24 4.79
N TRP A 80 8.16 -3.54 5.35
CA TRP A 80 7.75 -2.23 4.84
C TRP A 80 8.91 -1.21 4.88
N LEU A 81 9.59 -1.07 6.02
CA LEU A 81 10.73 -0.16 6.18
C LEU A 81 11.90 -0.52 5.25
N SER A 82 12.19 -1.82 5.11
CA SER A 82 13.39 -2.28 4.41
C SER A 82 13.26 -2.26 2.89
N GLU A 83 12.04 -2.28 2.35
CA GLU A 83 11.81 -2.43 0.91
C GLU A 83 11.01 -1.26 0.34
N PHE A 84 9.80 -1.03 0.86
CA PHE A 84 8.89 -0.03 0.29
C PHE A 84 9.42 1.39 0.48
N ARG A 85 9.78 1.74 1.72
CA ARG A 85 10.29 3.08 2.03
C ARG A 85 11.62 3.41 1.36
N LYS A 86 12.44 2.39 1.01
CA LYS A 86 13.67 2.61 0.23
C LYS A 86 13.38 3.01 -1.22
N ARG A 87 12.34 2.42 -1.82
CA ARG A 87 11.92 2.73 -3.19
C ARG A 87 11.07 4.00 -3.25
N HIS A 88 10.31 4.27 -2.19
CA HIS A 88 9.40 5.41 -2.09
C HIS A 88 9.64 6.21 -0.80
N PRO A 89 10.73 6.98 -0.70
CA PRO A 89 11.10 7.69 0.53
C PRO A 89 10.13 8.80 0.95
N PHE A 90 9.38 9.36 -0.01
CA PHE A 90 8.44 10.47 0.19
C PHE A 90 7.00 10.07 -0.13
N HIS A 91 6.63 8.82 0.13
CA HIS A 91 5.32 8.31 -0.23
C HIS A 91 4.18 8.90 0.62
N PRO A 92 2.96 9.05 0.09
CA PRO A 92 1.80 9.49 0.85
C PRO A 92 1.01 8.33 1.50
N PHE A 93 1.52 7.10 1.48
CA PHE A 93 0.80 5.96 2.05
C PHE A 93 0.90 5.91 3.59
N GLU A 94 -0.25 5.87 4.26
CA GLU A 94 -0.35 5.57 5.69
C GLU A 94 -0.74 4.10 5.87
N PHE A 95 0.19 3.31 6.40
CA PHE A 95 -0.02 1.87 6.56
C PHE A 95 -0.54 1.53 7.96
N HIS A 96 -1.74 0.97 7.99
CA HIS A 96 -2.38 0.43 9.17
C HIS A 96 -2.13 -1.08 9.24
N PHE A 97 -1.86 -1.61 10.43
CA PHE A 97 -1.61 -3.03 10.65
C PHE A 97 -2.67 -3.61 11.58
N ALA A 98 -3.38 -4.64 11.15
CA ALA A 98 -4.31 -5.39 12.00
C ALA A 98 -3.92 -6.86 12.01
N ASP A 99 -3.89 -7.46 13.21
CA ASP A 99 -3.99 -8.91 13.32
C ASP A 99 -5.42 -9.36 12.96
N SER A 100 -5.60 -10.64 12.67
CA SER A 100 -6.86 -11.22 12.22
C SER A 100 -8.03 -11.06 13.22
N GLU A 101 -7.76 -10.91 14.52
CA GLU A 101 -8.78 -10.69 15.55
C GLU A 101 -9.13 -9.20 15.69
N LEU A 102 -8.12 -8.32 15.70
CA LEU A 102 -8.26 -6.87 15.63
C LEU A 102 -9.07 -6.48 14.41
N LEU A 103 -8.87 -7.22 13.31
CA LEU A 103 -9.56 -7.01 12.06
C LEU A 103 -11.07 -7.08 12.23
N LYS A 104 -11.64 -8.16 12.79
CA LYS A 104 -13.10 -8.32 12.93
C LYS A 104 -13.77 -7.13 13.62
N ASN A 105 -13.10 -6.57 14.63
CA ASN A 105 -13.62 -5.45 15.42
C ASN A 105 -13.39 -4.08 14.77
N TRP A 106 -12.29 -3.90 14.02
CA TRP A 106 -12.00 -2.66 13.31
C TRP A 106 -12.80 -2.55 12.00
N TYR A 107 -12.86 -3.64 11.22
CA TYR A 107 -13.58 -3.74 9.95
C TYR A 107 -15.06 -3.42 10.09
N SER A 108 -15.70 -3.95 11.13
CA SER A 108 -17.14 -3.81 11.33
C SER A 108 -17.56 -2.38 11.71
N ARG A 109 -16.62 -1.55 12.19
CA ARG A 109 -16.94 -0.23 12.77
C ARG A 109 -16.49 0.95 11.91
N PHE A 110 -15.38 0.83 11.16
CA PHE A 110 -14.73 2.00 10.56
C PHE A 110 -14.71 2.04 9.03
N VAL A 111 -14.81 0.90 8.35
CA VAL A 111 -14.60 0.85 6.90
C VAL A 111 -15.89 0.46 6.20
N LYS A 112 -16.70 1.47 5.84
CA LYS A 112 -17.91 1.26 5.04
C LYS A 112 -17.58 0.91 3.60
N ASP A 113 -16.53 1.52 3.05
CA ASP A 113 -16.05 1.34 1.69
C ASP A 113 -14.54 1.06 1.69
N TRP A 114 -14.11 0.03 0.97
CA TRP A 114 -12.72 -0.34 0.80
C TRP A 114 -12.48 -0.95 -0.60
N HIS A 115 -11.24 -0.86 -1.06
CA HIS A 115 -10.78 -1.48 -2.30
C HIS A 115 -9.70 -2.52 -2.00
N GLU A 116 -9.95 -3.78 -2.37
CA GLU A 116 -8.93 -4.83 -2.27
C GLU A 116 -7.94 -4.70 -3.43
N ILE A 117 -6.65 -4.61 -3.12
CA ILE A 117 -5.62 -4.79 -4.14
C ILE A 117 -5.55 -6.27 -4.47
N ARG A 118 -5.77 -6.60 -5.74
CA ARG A 118 -5.66 -7.95 -6.27
C ARG A 118 -4.60 -7.98 -7.35
N LEU A 119 -3.91 -9.09 -7.46
CA LEU A 119 -3.04 -9.37 -8.60
C LEU A 119 -3.85 -10.10 -9.66
N ASP A 120 -3.68 -9.70 -10.91
CA ASP A 120 -4.36 -10.33 -12.03
C ASP A 120 -3.74 -11.71 -12.32
N LYS A 121 -4.45 -12.57 -13.07
CA LYS A 121 -3.96 -13.92 -13.35
C LYS A 121 -2.61 -13.94 -14.07
N GLU A 122 -2.28 -12.87 -14.80
CA GLU A 122 -1.03 -12.71 -15.54
C GLU A 122 0.18 -12.45 -14.61
N ASP A 123 -0.04 -11.83 -13.44
CA ASP A 123 1.00 -11.56 -12.43
C ASP A 123 1.56 -12.84 -11.79
N ARG A 124 0.84 -13.97 -11.89
CA ARG A 124 1.28 -15.27 -11.34
C ARG A 124 2.24 -16.02 -12.25
N SER A 125 2.42 -15.57 -13.49
CA SER A 125 3.22 -16.27 -14.52
C SER A 125 4.70 -15.87 -14.56
N GLU A 126 5.06 -14.70 -14.00
CA GLU A 126 6.43 -14.19 -14.08
C GLU A 126 7.37 -14.72 -12.97
N ASN A 127 6.84 -15.37 -11.94
CA ASN A 127 7.64 -15.96 -10.85
C ASN A 127 7.81 -17.49 -10.98
N ASN A 128 8.09 -17.99 -12.18
CA ASN A 128 8.57 -19.36 -12.34
C ASN A 128 10.10 -19.39 -12.47
N PRO A 129 10.86 -19.74 -11.41
CA PRO A 129 12.32 -19.85 -11.49
C PRO A 129 12.79 -21.03 -12.36
N ASP A 130 11.87 -21.85 -12.88
CA ASP A 130 12.16 -23.11 -13.56
C ASP A 130 12.40 -22.99 -15.07
N ARG A 131 12.68 -21.78 -15.60
CA ARG A 131 13.27 -21.63 -16.94
C ARG A 131 14.79 -21.71 -16.85
N GLY A 132 15.27 -22.86 -16.38
CA GLY A 132 16.67 -23.15 -16.16
C GLY A 132 16.99 -24.62 -16.43
N GLY A 133 16.88 -25.04 -17.69
CA GLY A 133 17.58 -26.21 -18.21
C GLY A 133 16.82 -26.96 -19.31
N PRO A 134 17.50 -27.76 -20.15
CA PRO A 134 18.95 -27.94 -20.31
C PRO A 134 19.57 -27.05 -21.40
#